data_AF-A0A7S4CL83-F1
#
_entry.id   AF-A0A7S4CL83-F1
#
_cell.length_a   1.000
_cell.length_b   1.000
_cell.length_c   1.000
_cell.angle_alpha   90.00
_cell.angle_beta   90.00
_cell.angle_gamma   90.00
#
_symmetry.space_group_name_H-M   'P 1'
#
loop_
_entity.id
_entity.type
_entity.pdbx_description
1 polymer ?
#
loop_
_entity_poly.entity_id
_entity_poly.type
_entity_poly.pdbx_seq_one_letter_code
_entity_poly.pdbx_strand_id
1 'polypeptide(L)'
;RRSNRVVHAVDLRNHGRSPHMPTMTYKEMADDVHQVVEEVCEGVSPIILGHSMGGKVAMEYCLRYDAWLSGLIVVDMAPVTYEAHRDIDLCITTMQGVNVAAAQSAREVAPQMQAVEDPGIRAFLMSNLVPCENGNGM
;
A
#
# COMPACT_ATOMS: atom_id res chain seq x y z
N ARG A 1 16.40 -18.73 10.87
CA ARG A 1 16.06 -19.93 10.08
C ARG A 1 15.22 -19.48 8.89
N ARG A 2 15.52 -19.90 7.66
CA ARG A 2 14.64 -19.64 6.50
C ARG A 2 13.52 -20.69 6.47
N SER A 3 12.30 -20.28 6.16
CA SER A 3 11.18 -21.21 5.95
C SER A 3 11.25 -21.81 4.54
N ASN A 4 10.73 -23.03 4.34
CA ASN A 4 10.60 -23.65 3.02
C ASN A 4 9.30 -23.26 2.30
N ARG A 5 8.69 -22.13 2.66
CA ARG A 5 7.46 -21.64 2.03
C ARG A 5 7.79 -20.72 0.86
N VAL A 6 7.06 -20.87 -0.24
CA VAL A 6 7.03 -19.86 -1.31
C VAL A 6 6.27 -18.65 -0.80
N VAL A 7 6.78 -17.45 -1.09
CA VAL A 7 6.19 -16.19 -0.65
C VAL A 7 5.93 -15.33 -1.87
N HIS A 8 4.67 -14.98 -2.09
CA HIS A 8 4.26 -13.99 -3.07
C HIS A 8 4.03 -12.66 -2.36
N ALA A 9 4.89 -11.68 -2.65
CA ALA A 9 4.70 -10.30 -2.19
C ALA A 9 3.98 -9.54 -3.29
N VAL A 10 2.77 -9.07 -2.99
CA VAL A 10 1.90 -8.41 -3.96
C VAL A 10 1.80 -6.92 -3.67
N ASP A 11 1.81 -6.13 -4.72
CA ASP A 11 1.37 -4.74 -4.65
C ASP A 11 -0.16 -4.72 -4.69
N LEU A 12 -0.81 -4.08 -3.71
CA LEU A 12 -2.27 -3.89 -3.75
C LEU A 12 -2.64 -2.84 -4.81
N ARG A 13 -3.91 -2.80 -5.25
CA ARG A 13 -4.40 -1.69 -6.08
C ARG A 13 -3.98 -0.33 -5.52
N ASN A 14 -3.69 0.63 -6.39
CA ASN A 14 -3.17 1.96 -6.04
C ASN A 14 -1.81 1.98 -5.31
N HIS A 15 -1.08 0.86 -5.27
CA HIS A 15 0.25 0.78 -4.68
C HIS A 15 1.24 0.17 -5.69
N GLY A 16 2.50 0.63 -5.63
CA GLY A 16 3.59 0.05 -6.38
C GLY A 16 3.31 -0.03 -7.88
N ARG A 17 3.36 -1.24 -8.44
CA ARG A 17 3.15 -1.51 -9.88
C ARG A 17 1.75 -2.00 -10.23
N SER A 18 0.89 -2.18 -9.24
CA SER A 18 -0.49 -2.60 -9.48
C SER A 18 -1.33 -1.48 -10.10
N PRO A 19 -2.41 -1.81 -10.84
CA PRO A 19 -3.25 -0.79 -11.44
C PRO A 19 -3.78 0.23 -10.45
N HIS A 20 -3.85 1.49 -10.90
CA HIS A 20 -4.46 2.58 -10.15
C HIS A 20 -5.92 2.72 -10.55
N MET A 21 -6.81 2.62 -9.57
CA MET A 21 -8.26 2.53 -9.72
C MET A 21 -8.93 3.66 -8.93
N PRO A 22 -10.08 4.18 -9.41
CA PRO A 22 -10.80 5.26 -8.73
C PRO A 22 -11.38 4.85 -7.36
N THR A 23 -11.48 3.56 -7.08
CA THR A 23 -12.04 3.00 -5.84
C THR A 23 -11.04 2.08 -5.13
N MET A 24 -11.11 2.05 -3.80
CA MET A 24 -10.17 1.31 -2.95
C MET A 24 -10.80 0.83 -1.64
N THR A 25 -11.86 0.05 -1.73
CA THR A 25 -12.47 -0.57 -0.55
C THR A 25 -11.72 -1.85 -0.15
N TYR A 26 -11.82 -2.25 1.12
CA TYR A 26 -11.24 -3.53 1.59
C TYR A 26 -11.82 -4.74 0.85
N LYS A 27 -13.10 -4.68 0.47
CA LYS A 27 -13.76 -5.72 -0.33
C LYS A 27 -13.08 -5.89 -1.67
N GLU A 28 -12.91 -4.79 -2.40
CA GLU A 28 -12.29 -4.84 -3.72
C GLU A 28 -10.81 -5.25 -3.64
N MET A 29 -10.08 -4.81 -2.60
CA MET A 29 -8.71 -5.27 -2.38
C MET A 29 -8.64 -6.78 -2.05
N ALA A 30 -9.60 -7.30 -1.28
CA ALA A 30 -9.67 -8.73 -1.00
C ALA A 30 -9.99 -9.54 -2.27
N ASP A 31 -10.86 -9.00 -3.13
CA ASP A 31 -11.20 -9.62 -4.42
C ASP A 31 -9.97 -9.64 -5.37
N ASP A 32 -9.13 -8.60 -5.36
CA ASP A 32 -7.86 -8.60 -6.12
C ASP A 32 -6.88 -9.65 -5.58
N VAL A 33 -6.75 -9.74 -4.25
CA VAL A 33 -5.90 -10.76 -3.63
C VAL A 33 -6.39 -12.16 -4.01
N HIS A 34 -7.70 -12.38 -4.08
CA HIS A 34 -8.26 -13.66 -4.51
C HIS A 34 -7.90 -14.02 -5.94
N GLN A 35 -7.97 -13.06 -6.87
CA GLN A 35 -7.53 -13.28 -8.25
C GLN A 35 -6.06 -13.71 -8.30
N VAL A 36 -5.18 -13.05 -7.53
CA VAL A 36 -3.78 -13.48 -7.45
C VAL A 36 -3.65 -14.89 -6.87
N VAL A 37 -4.42 -15.24 -5.83
CA VAL A 37 -4.42 -16.59 -5.25
C VAL A 37 -4.83 -17.63 -6.28
N GLU A 38 -5.88 -17.38 -7.06
CA GLU A 38 -6.32 -18.28 -8.13
C GLU A 38 -5.24 -18.46 -9.20
N GLU A 39 -4.52 -17.40 -9.55
CA GLU A 39 -3.46 -17.43 -10.56
C GLU A 39 -2.20 -18.14 -10.11
N VAL A 40 -1.74 -17.93 -8.86
CA VAL A 40 -0.39 -18.35 -8.43
C VAL A 40 -0.37 -19.55 -7.49
N CYS A 41 -1.50 -19.88 -6.86
CA CYS A 41 -1.53 -20.94 -5.84
C CYS A 41 -2.00 -22.29 -6.40
N GLU A 42 -2.41 -22.38 -7.67
CA GLU A 42 -2.77 -23.63 -8.36
C GLU A 42 -3.77 -24.51 -7.57
N GLY A 43 -4.75 -23.88 -6.90
CA GLY A 43 -5.75 -24.57 -6.09
C GLY A 43 -5.32 -24.94 -4.66
N VAL A 44 -4.11 -24.54 -4.24
CA VAL A 44 -3.64 -24.70 -2.86
C VAL A 44 -4.05 -23.49 -2.02
N SER A 45 -4.76 -23.69 -0.91
CA SER A 45 -5.14 -22.60 0.00
C SER A 45 -3.91 -21.98 0.70
N PRO A 46 -3.55 -20.72 0.43
CA PRO A 46 -2.38 -20.08 1.04
C PRO A 46 -2.62 -19.64 2.49
N ILE A 47 -1.53 -19.28 3.16
CA ILE A 47 -1.58 -18.43 4.36
C ILE A 47 -1.59 -16.99 3.87
N ILE A 48 -2.60 -16.21 4.27
CA ILE A 48 -2.64 -14.78 3.95
C ILE A 48 -2.05 -14.01 5.13
N LEU A 49 -1.04 -13.19 4.83
CA LEU A 49 -0.38 -12.31 5.79
C LEU A 49 -0.62 -10.86 5.40
N GLY A 50 -1.09 -10.06 6.35
CA GLY A 50 -1.32 -8.63 6.16
C GLY A 50 -0.74 -7.79 7.30
N HIS A 51 -0.02 -6.72 6.94
CA HIS A 51 0.46 -5.70 7.87
C HIS A 51 -0.32 -4.40 7.70
N SER A 52 -0.65 -3.72 8.80
CA SER A 52 -1.36 -2.44 8.78
C SER A 52 -2.59 -2.48 7.85
N MET A 53 -2.68 -1.63 6.81
CA MET A 53 -3.77 -1.67 5.83
C MET A 53 -3.96 -3.07 5.22
N GLY A 54 -2.87 -3.77 4.90
CA GLY A 54 -2.90 -5.14 4.41
C GLY A 54 -3.48 -6.13 5.42
N GLY A 55 -3.37 -5.84 6.73
CA GLY A 55 -4.03 -6.61 7.78
C GLY A 55 -5.55 -6.57 7.67
N LYS A 56 -6.14 -5.41 7.37
CA LYS A 56 -7.58 -5.30 7.10
C LYS A 56 -8.00 -6.00 5.82
N VAL A 57 -7.17 -5.94 4.77
CA VAL A 57 -7.40 -6.71 3.54
C VAL A 57 -7.39 -8.20 3.83
N ALA A 58 -6.43 -8.68 4.62
CA ALA A 58 -6.33 -10.09 5.01
C ALA A 58 -7.53 -10.55 5.86
N MET A 59 -8.02 -9.71 6.78
CA MET A 59 -9.24 -9.98 7.53
C MET A 59 -10.48 -10.04 6.63
N GLU A 60 -10.64 -9.08 5.72
CA GLU A 60 -11.76 -9.05 4.77
C GLU A 60 -11.72 -10.27 3.83
N TYR A 61 -10.53 -10.65 3.36
CA TYR A 61 -10.32 -11.89 2.59
C TYR A 61 -10.79 -13.11 3.35
N CYS A 62 -10.41 -13.24 4.63
CA CYS A 62 -10.83 -14.35 5.48
C CYS A 62 -12.35 -14.45 5.63
N LEU A 63 -13.07 -13.32 5.67
CA LEU A 63 -14.53 -13.31 5.77
C LEU A 63 -15.23 -13.70 4.46
N ARG A 64 -14.59 -13.45 3.31
CA ARG A 64 -15.18 -13.65 1.98
C ARG A 64 -14.80 -14.99 1.34
N TYR A 65 -13.58 -15.46 1.61
CA TYR A 65 -12.93 -16.57 0.92
C TYR A 65 -12.31 -17.58 1.91
N ASP A 66 -13.02 -17.88 3.01
CA ASP A 66 -12.57 -18.78 4.08
C ASP A 66 -12.14 -20.18 3.58
N ALA A 67 -12.86 -20.73 2.59
CA ALA A 67 -12.52 -22.01 1.95
C ALA A 67 -11.18 -22.00 1.20
N TRP A 68 -10.68 -20.82 0.83
CA TRP A 68 -9.43 -20.60 0.09
C TRP A 68 -8.29 -20.14 0.99
N LEU A 69 -8.36 -20.45 2.29
CA LEU A 69 -7.42 -19.98 3.29
C LEU A 69 -6.94 -21.13 4.19
N SER A 70 -5.63 -21.33 4.31
CA SER A 70 -5.05 -22.28 5.29
C SER A 70 -4.61 -21.63 6.59
N GLY A 71 -4.52 -20.30 6.62
CA GLY A 71 -4.25 -19.54 7.84
C GLY A 71 -4.21 -18.03 7.60
N LEU A 72 -4.44 -17.27 8.66
CA LEU A 72 -4.42 -15.80 8.65
C LEU A 72 -3.33 -15.30 9.60
N ILE A 73 -2.51 -14.35 9.14
CA ILE A 73 -1.54 -13.63 9.97
C ILE A 73 -1.83 -12.14 9.83
N VAL A 74 -2.17 -11.49 10.93
CA VAL A 74 -2.36 -10.04 11.02
C VAL A 74 -1.26 -9.44 11.85
N VAL A 75 -0.56 -8.46 11.28
CA VAL A 75 0.54 -7.76 11.95
C VAL A 75 0.14 -6.31 12.19
N ASP A 76 0.08 -5.92 13.46
CA ASP A 76 -0.16 -4.55 13.94
C ASP A 76 -1.39 -3.89 13.30
N MET A 77 -2.52 -4.60 13.33
CA MET A 77 -3.79 -4.09 12.84
C MET A 77 -4.97 -4.73 13.56
N ALA A 78 -6.04 -3.95 13.74
CA ALA A 78 -7.30 -4.37 14.34
C ALA A 78 -8.50 -4.05 13.42
N PRO A 79 -9.61 -4.81 13.50
CA PRO A 79 -10.82 -4.58 12.72
C PRO A 79 -11.66 -3.42 13.28
N VAL A 80 -11.05 -2.24 13.34
CA VAL A 80 -11.68 -1.01 13.83
C VAL A 80 -11.60 0.09 12.79
N THR A 81 -12.57 1.01 12.85
CA THR A 81 -12.48 2.28 12.13
C THR A 81 -11.52 3.17 12.91
N TYR A 82 -10.47 3.64 12.23
CA TYR A 82 -9.57 4.64 12.80
C TYR A 82 -10.17 6.01 12.50
N GLU A 83 -10.13 6.90 13.47
CA GLU A 83 -10.53 8.29 13.25
C GLU A 83 -9.54 8.96 12.30
N ALA A 84 -10.02 9.95 11.53
CA ALA A 84 -9.16 10.75 10.69
C ALA A 84 -8.13 11.46 11.58
N HIS A 85 -6.87 11.07 11.48
CA HIS A 85 -5.79 11.74 12.17
C HIS A 85 -5.43 13.00 11.38
N ARG A 86 -5.50 14.15 12.04
CA ARG A 86 -5.13 15.47 11.47
C ARG A 86 -3.79 15.45 10.72
N ASP A 87 -2.85 14.64 11.20
CA ASP A 87 -1.52 14.50 10.60
C ASP A 87 -1.57 13.83 9.22
N ILE A 88 -2.50 12.88 9.01
CA ILE A 88 -2.70 12.21 7.72
C ILE A 88 -3.28 13.19 6.69
N ASP A 89 -4.31 13.97 7.07
CA ASP A 89 -4.91 14.95 6.17
C ASP A 89 -3.89 16.02 5.73
N LEU A 90 -3.03 16.43 6.66
CA LEU A 90 -1.92 17.34 6.37
C LEU A 90 -0.92 16.72 5.40
N CYS A 91 -0.55 15.45 5.59
CA CYS A 91 0.33 14.73 4.67
C CYS A 91 -0.28 14.66 3.27
N ILE A 92 -1.56 14.27 3.15
CA ILE A 92 -2.26 14.15 1.87
C ILE A 92 -2.32 15.50 1.16
N THR A 93 -2.77 16.54 1.86
CA THR A 93 -2.92 17.89 1.28
C THR A 93 -1.56 18.45 0.86
N THR A 94 -0.51 18.20 1.66
CA THR A 94 0.86 18.60 1.32
C THR A 94 1.33 17.89 0.06
N MET A 95 1.16 16.57 -0.04
CA MET A 95 1.55 15.79 -1.22
C MET A 95 0.82 16.25 -2.47
N GLN A 96 -0.48 16.53 -2.39
CA GLN A 96 -1.27 17.04 -3.51
C GLN A 96 -0.82 18.44 -3.98
N GLY A 97 -0.25 19.24 -3.08
CA GLY A 97 0.28 20.57 -3.39
C GLY A 97 1.67 20.57 -4.01
N VAL A 98 2.38 19.43 -4.03
CA VAL A 98 3.72 19.34 -4.62
C VAL A 98 3.63 19.40 -6.14
N ASN A 99 4.37 20.32 -6.76
CA ASN A 99 4.53 20.37 -8.20
C ASN A 99 5.65 19.42 -8.65
N VAL A 100 5.33 18.13 -8.72
CA VAL A 100 6.28 17.08 -9.13
C VAL A 100 6.72 17.29 -10.58
N ALA A 101 5.79 17.64 -11.48
CA ALA A 101 6.05 17.81 -12.91
C ALA A 101 7.08 18.91 -13.24
N ALA A 102 7.26 19.90 -12.37
CA ALA A 102 8.25 20.96 -12.55
C ALA A 102 9.58 20.66 -11.85
N ALA A 103 9.64 19.65 -10.98
CA ALA A 103 10.83 19.34 -10.20
C ALA A 103 11.80 18.47 -11.01
N GLN A 104 13.08 18.85 -11.03
CA GLN A 104 14.14 18.06 -11.66
C GLN A 104 14.84 17.12 -10.68
N SER A 105 14.58 17.30 -9.38
CA SER A 105 15.23 16.52 -8.33
C SER A 105 14.39 16.47 -7.06
N ALA A 106 14.62 15.44 -6.23
CA ALA A 106 14.02 15.36 -4.90
C ALA A 106 14.37 16.57 -4.02
N ARG A 107 15.53 17.20 -4.27
CA ARG A 107 15.98 18.39 -3.54
C ARG A 107 15.06 19.60 -3.79
N GLU A 108 14.44 19.70 -4.96
CA GLU A 108 13.50 20.78 -5.30
C GLU A 108 12.09 20.54 -4.74
N VAL A 109 11.75 19.28 -4.44
CA VAL A 109 10.49 18.92 -3.80
C VAL A 109 10.55 19.12 -2.28
N ALA A 110 11.69 18.86 -1.65
CA ALA A 110 11.82 18.91 -0.18
C ALA A 110 11.35 20.22 0.49
N PRO A 111 11.56 21.43 -0.08
CA PRO A 111 11.01 22.67 0.48
C PRO A 111 9.49 22.77 0.40
N GLN A 112 8.84 22.07 -0.53
CA GLN A 112 7.38 22.07 -0.70
C GLN A 112 6.68 21.21 0.36
N MET A 113 7.43 20.32 1.04
CA MET A 113 6.89 19.42 2.07
C MET A 113 7.11 19.91 3.52
N GLN A 114 7.53 21.17 3.72
CA GLN A 114 7.85 21.70 5.07
C GLN A 114 6.64 21.76 6.02
N ALA A 115 5.41 21.72 5.49
CA ALA A 115 4.20 21.66 6.29
C ALA A 115 4.11 20.35 7.11
N VAL A 116 4.74 19.27 6.66
CA VAL A 116 4.89 18.03 7.42
C VAL A 116 6.11 18.21 8.34
N GLU A 117 5.89 18.55 9.61
CA GLU A 117 6.96 18.89 10.55
C GLU A 117 7.88 17.71 10.86
N ASP A 118 7.30 16.52 11.05
CA ASP A 118 8.06 15.31 11.39
C ASP A 118 9.01 14.91 10.24
N PRO A 119 10.33 14.89 10.49
CA PRO A 119 11.32 14.61 9.45
C PRO A 119 11.27 13.16 8.95
N GLY A 120 10.86 12.21 9.78
CA GLY A 120 10.70 10.81 9.41
C GLY A 120 9.52 10.61 8.48
N ILE A 121 8.36 11.19 8.81
CA ILE A 121 7.18 11.18 7.93
C ILE A 121 7.51 11.89 6.62
N ARG A 122 8.13 13.08 6.66
CA ARG A 122 8.51 13.80 5.44
C ARG A 122 9.46 12.98 4.56
N ALA A 123 10.47 12.32 5.13
CA ALA A 123 11.35 11.43 4.38
C ALA A 123 10.60 10.23 3.77
N PHE A 124 9.63 9.67 4.50
CA PHE A 124 8.76 8.61 4.02
C PHE A 124 7.87 9.07 2.85
N LEU A 125 7.26 10.26 2.92
CA LEU A 125 6.46 10.78 1.80
C LEU A 125 7.32 11.01 0.56
N MET A 126 8.53 11.57 0.74
CA MET A 126 9.50 11.81 -0.32
C MET A 126 9.97 10.53 -1.04
N SER A 127 9.90 9.36 -0.40
CA SER A 127 10.29 8.09 -1.04
C SER A 127 9.31 7.63 -2.12
N ASN A 128 8.16 8.30 -2.28
CA ASN A 128 7.20 8.03 -3.36
C ASN A 128 7.59 8.71 -4.69
N LEU A 129 8.62 9.56 -4.69
CA LEU A 129 9.09 10.20 -5.90
C LEU A 129 9.80 9.18 -6.79
N VAL A 130 9.32 9.05 -8.03
CA VAL A 130 9.91 8.19 -9.06
C VAL A 130 10.55 9.07 -10.14
N PRO A 131 11.68 8.69 -10.76
CA PRO A 131 12.20 9.43 -11.90
C PRO A 131 11.26 9.33 -13.11
N CYS A 132 11.12 10.40 -13.88
CA CYS A 132 10.39 10.35 -15.13
C CYS A 132 11.14 9.47 -16.14
N GLU A 133 10.47 8.50 -16.78
CA GLU A 133 11.09 7.54 -17.72
C GLU A 133 11.75 8.21 -18.94
N ASN A 134 11.38 9.47 -19.23
CA ASN A 134 11.91 10.25 -20.36
C ASN A 134 13.13 11.12 -20.00
N GLY A 135 13.67 11.03 -18.78
CA GLY A 135 14.92 11.70 -18.37
C GLY A 135 14.81 13.21 -18.11
N ASN A 136 13.64 13.82 -18.26
CA ASN A 136 13.38 15.22 -17.88
C ASN A 136 12.39 15.28 -16.72
N GLY A 137 12.91 15.30 -15.49
CA GLY A 137 12.11 15.52 -14.29
C GLY A 137 11.92 14.28 -13.40
N MET A 138 11.16 14.49 -12.34
CA MET A 138 10.57 13.43 -11.51
C MET A 138 9.09 13.29 -11.85
#